data_AF-B1V9S3-F1
#
_entry.id   AF-B1V9S3-F1
#
_cell.length_a   1.000
_cell.length_b   1.000
_cell.length_c   1.000
_cell.angle_alpha   90.00
_cell.angle_beta   90.00
_cell.angle_gamma   90.00
#
_symmetry.space_group_name_H-M   'P 1'
#
loop_
_entity.id
_entity.type
_entity.pdbx_description
1 polymer ?
#
loop_
_entity_poly.entity_id
_entity_poly.type
_entity_poly.pdbx_seq_one_letter_code
_entity_poly.pdbx_strand_id
1 'polypeptide(L)'
;MNMQDKIKYIQTNFPMMVLLIKLKVLPPNFNRKYRFPCPIHQGKNPTCCRITEDNAIHCFKCTKRYDIVDVYQRTRGLDFNESIRRILSFMKSQEFKTLLQEEQQITKLTKSPFKQQYHSKSAYPTDETQLKTAKRKLLKEVSPLFNQIRDYYHYLLTANQNNESHQGIKYLTEKRKLTPATIKEFSLGFAPLSDKPLSFRFFNYCQKKNINIHKLIEYGFIKEKTSKKGSKYYHDAFNGSVIIPIENGRQHTFHFYQNNFQNTGIFKPKYQSLTNFSQTPTFYFSYRFFEALPYIKQAKTVIIHEGFFDVISCWQRGIKNVVGLICIAQQLSQAQIDIFKKEQIKVIIALDNDETGLNRNKELAAQLKSNQVDCEIRRILPPYSKTCKDVDDLLRNHGYQAYKKCFLDNSDPYAGYEGYPPYDFAVNLFGKNTVEIVNSKRSLNSKESPTLQTKKPTTKQQITTYPDGSKTIHEIDLKTNQIIKTTDTHPSGSKYIVEDKGLIITTTYYEPDDEFCWSEKREFDSETREVIKRTYKSYKGTKEIKEFDPKTNNITKSTKYKNKKLFSIKEYDPQQTDKLIKYTEYNEDNTYHVKNYD
;
A
#
# COMPACT_ATOMS: atom_id res chain seq x y z
N MET A 1 -3.38 51.13 19.58
CA MET A 1 -3.87 50.03 18.72
C MET A 1 -4.22 48.84 19.59
N ASN A 2 -5.46 48.37 19.47
CA ASN A 2 -5.90 47.13 20.09
C ASN A 2 -5.22 45.91 19.38
N MET A 3 -5.43 44.69 19.87
CA MET A 3 -4.75 43.51 19.31
C MET A 3 -5.13 43.23 17.86
N GLN A 4 -6.41 43.39 17.50
CA GLN A 4 -6.90 43.19 16.13
C GLN A 4 -6.30 44.21 15.16
N ASP A 5 -6.18 45.47 15.59
CA ASP A 5 -5.51 46.52 14.82
C ASP A 5 -4.04 46.15 14.56
N LYS A 6 -3.34 45.65 15.58
CA LYS A 6 -1.92 45.26 15.48
C LYS A 6 -1.73 44.15 14.45
N ILE A 7 -2.60 43.14 14.45
CA ILE A 7 -2.58 42.04 13.47
C ILE A 7 -2.84 42.58 12.06
N LYS A 8 -3.90 43.39 11.90
CA LYS A 8 -4.25 43.99 10.61
C LYS A 8 -3.11 44.87 10.06
N TYR A 9 -2.46 45.64 10.93
CA TYR A 9 -1.32 46.46 10.58
C TYR A 9 -0.12 45.64 10.11
N ILE A 10 0.19 44.53 10.80
CA ILE A 10 1.25 43.60 10.37
C ILE A 10 0.91 43.00 8.99
N GLN A 11 -0.29 42.46 8.83
CA GLN A 11 -0.72 41.81 7.58
C GLN A 11 -0.68 42.77 6.38
N THR A 12 -0.95 44.05 6.62
CA THR A 12 -0.97 45.10 5.58
C THR A 12 0.43 45.64 5.26
N ASN A 13 1.29 45.83 6.27
CA ASN A 13 2.54 46.60 6.12
C ASN A 13 3.82 45.77 6.15
N PHE A 14 3.73 44.46 6.41
CA PHE A 14 4.88 43.57 6.44
C PHE A 14 4.84 42.64 5.22
N PRO A 15 5.77 42.71 4.25
CA PRO A 15 5.78 41.75 3.14
C PRO A 15 6.26 40.36 3.57
N MET A 16 5.54 39.31 3.17
CA MET A 16 5.91 37.92 3.48
C MET A 16 7.30 37.55 2.95
N MET A 17 7.72 38.12 1.82
CA MET A 17 9.08 37.93 1.28
C MET A 17 10.16 38.39 2.26
N VAL A 18 9.97 39.56 2.89
CA VAL A 18 10.91 40.10 3.89
C VAL A 18 11.02 39.17 5.10
N LEU A 19 9.89 38.59 5.54
CA LEU A 19 9.87 37.65 6.66
C LEU A 19 10.68 36.39 6.32
N LEU A 20 10.46 35.82 5.14
CA LEU A 20 11.10 34.60 4.70
C LEU A 20 12.61 34.76 4.47
N ILE A 21 13.05 35.94 3.99
CA ILE A 21 14.47 36.28 3.90
C ILE A 21 15.08 36.42 5.30
N LYS A 22 14.40 37.14 6.21
CA LYS A 22 14.85 37.31 7.60
C LYS A 22 14.99 35.97 8.34
N LEU A 23 14.08 35.03 8.07
CA LEU A 23 14.10 33.68 8.62
C LEU A 23 15.09 32.75 7.88
N LYS A 24 15.82 33.25 6.87
CA LYS A 24 16.74 32.49 6.02
C LYS A 24 16.09 31.29 5.31
N VAL A 25 14.78 31.38 5.07
CA VAL A 25 14.02 30.41 4.27
C VAL A 25 14.25 30.65 2.79
N LEU A 26 14.42 31.92 2.40
CA LEU A 26 14.67 32.37 1.04
C LEU A 26 15.96 33.19 0.95
N PRO A 27 16.70 33.11 -0.18
CA PRO A 27 17.81 34.02 -0.44
C PRO A 27 17.30 35.44 -0.76
N PRO A 28 18.10 36.51 -0.54
CA PRO A 28 17.69 37.90 -0.77
C PRO A 28 17.16 38.19 -2.18
N ASN A 29 17.73 37.56 -3.22
CA ASN A 29 17.35 37.76 -4.63
C ASN A 29 16.30 36.76 -5.14
N PHE A 30 15.49 36.17 -4.26
CA PHE A 30 14.52 35.16 -4.65
C PHE A 30 13.36 35.75 -5.47
N ASN A 31 13.09 35.15 -6.64
CA ASN A 31 11.96 35.56 -7.46
C ASN A 31 10.64 35.05 -6.85
N ARG A 32 9.77 35.97 -6.43
CA ARG A 32 8.47 35.72 -5.79
C ARG A 32 7.54 34.77 -6.57
N LYS A 33 7.73 34.61 -7.89
CA LYS A 33 6.96 33.66 -8.73
C LYS A 33 7.36 32.21 -8.54
N TYR A 34 8.56 31.94 -8.01
CA TYR A 34 9.02 30.57 -7.79
C TYR A 34 8.48 29.98 -6.50
N ARG A 35 8.37 28.65 -6.50
CA ARG A 35 8.00 27.89 -5.31
C ARG A 35 9.24 27.65 -4.44
N PHE A 36 9.02 27.51 -3.14
CA PHE A 36 10.10 27.39 -2.14
C PHE A 36 9.74 26.38 -1.04
N PRO A 37 10.67 26.02 -0.13
CA PRO A 37 10.39 25.07 0.95
C PRO A 37 9.34 25.63 1.93
N CYS A 38 8.60 24.75 2.60
CA CYS A 38 7.67 25.21 3.62
C CYS A 38 8.43 25.60 4.89
N PRO A 39 8.24 26.82 5.43
CA PRO A 39 8.93 27.25 6.64
C PRO A 39 8.43 26.52 7.89
N ILE A 40 7.22 25.96 7.85
CA ILE A 40 6.54 25.36 9.00
C ILE A 40 6.59 23.83 8.91
N HIS A 41 6.22 23.31 7.75
CA HIS A 41 6.34 21.89 7.47
C HIS A 41 7.81 21.64 7.10
N GLN A 42 8.59 21.14 8.06
CA GLN A 42 10.03 20.85 7.94
C GLN A 42 10.34 19.66 7.01
N GLY A 43 9.59 19.52 5.92
CA GLY A 43 9.84 18.46 4.96
C GLY A 43 10.83 18.85 3.89
N LYS A 44 11.52 17.83 3.43
CA LYS A 44 12.57 17.81 2.41
C LYS A 44 12.20 18.36 1.01
N ASN A 45 10.98 18.86 0.77
CA ASN A 45 10.56 19.31 -0.57
C ASN A 45 10.88 20.81 -0.76
N PRO A 46 11.82 21.18 -1.64
CA PRO A 46 12.29 22.55 -1.76
C PRO A 46 11.35 23.49 -2.53
N THR A 47 10.22 22.99 -3.06
CA THR A 47 9.31 23.77 -3.92
C THR A 47 7.82 23.56 -3.56
N CYS A 48 7.51 23.39 -2.27
CA CYS A 48 6.15 23.11 -1.82
C CYS A 48 5.31 24.33 -1.45
N CYS A 49 5.88 25.53 -1.33
CA CYS A 49 5.18 26.76 -0.97
C CYS A 49 5.18 27.78 -2.09
N ARG A 50 4.12 28.60 -2.16
CA ARG A 50 4.09 29.85 -2.91
C ARG A 50 3.61 30.99 -2.01
N ILE A 51 4.03 32.22 -2.32
CA ILE A 51 3.39 33.41 -1.74
C ILE A 51 2.15 33.73 -2.59
N THR A 52 1.03 33.98 -1.93
CA THR A 52 -0.24 34.37 -2.55
C THR A 52 -0.29 35.88 -2.79
N GLU A 53 -1.27 36.32 -3.58
CA GLU A 53 -1.45 37.75 -3.90
C GLU A 53 -1.78 38.57 -2.66
N ASP A 54 -2.50 37.98 -1.70
CA ASP A 54 -2.88 38.56 -0.42
C ASP A 54 -1.84 38.33 0.70
N ASN A 55 -0.55 38.25 0.32
CA ASN A 55 0.59 38.28 1.24
C ASN A 55 0.64 37.14 2.28
N ALA A 56 0.09 35.97 1.95
CA ALA A 56 0.20 34.75 2.75
C ALA A 56 1.05 33.68 2.05
N ILE A 57 1.40 32.61 2.77
CA ILE A 57 2.01 31.42 2.19
C ILE A 57 0.94 30.35 2.02
N HIS A 58 0.87 29.77 0.83
CA HIS A 58 0.15 28.53 0.61
C HIS A 58 1.15 27.38 0.40
N CYS A 59 1.08 26.37 1.27
CA CYS A 59 1.86 25.16 1.12
C CYS A 59 1.04 24.08 0.40
N PHE A 60 1.48 23.69 -0.80
CA PHE A 60 0.88 22.61 -1.58
C PHE A 60 1.12 21.22 -0.99
N LYS A 61 1.97 21.09 0.03
CA LYS A 61 2.24 19.82 0.71
C LYS A 61 1.43 19.62 1.98
N CYS A 62 1.36 20.62 2.86
CA CYS A 62 0.52 20.53 4.07
C CYS A 62 -0.88 21.15 3.87
N THR A 63 -1.18 21.64 2.66
CA THR A 63 -2.43 22.30 2.21
C THR A 63 -2.91 23.46 3.08
N LYS A 64 -2.10 23.88 4.04
CA LYS A 64 -2.39 24.96 4.97
C LYS A 64 -1.93 26.28 4.37
N ARG A 65 -2.70 27.30 4.70
CA ARG A 65 -2.37 28.69 4.48
C ARG A 65 -1.82 29.25 5.78
N TYR A 66 -0.77 30.05 5.68
CA TYR A 66 -0.13 30.67 6.84
C TYR A 66 0.07 32.15 6.58
N ASP A 67 -0.38 32.97 7.51
CA ASP A 67 -0.07 34.39 7.51
C ASP A 67 1.29 34.66 8.18
N ILE A 68 1.66 35.95 8.29
CA ILE A 68 2.95 36.38 8.83
C ILE A 68 3.11 35.97 10.29
N VAL A 69 2.03 36.06 11.06
CA VAL A 69 2.03 35.72 12.48
C VAL A 69 2.17 34.21 12.64
N ASP A 70 1.41 33.43 11.85
CA ASP A 70 1.51 31.96 11.81
C ASP A 70 2.94 31.48 11.52
N VAL A 71 3.58 32.05 10.49
CA VAL A 71 4.93 31.67 10.07
C VAL A 71 5.94 32.02 11.15
N TYR A 72 5.89 33.22 11.70
CA TYR A 72 6.85 33.66 12.71
C TYR A 72 6.69 32.89 14.02
N GLN A 73 5.45 32.69 14.47
CA GLN A 73 5.14 31.95 15.69
C GLN A 73 5.69 30.52 15.64
N ARG A 74 5.39 29.81 14.57
CA ARG A 74 5.74 28.39 14.43
C ARG A 74 7.23 28.17 14.14
N THR A 75 7.88 29.06 13.42
CA THR A 75 9.32 28.96 13.15
C THR A 75 10.18 29.30 14.36
N ARG A 76 9.67 30.14 15.27
CA ARG A 76 10.39 30.56 16.48
C ARG A 76 9.92 29.88 17.76
N GLY A 77 8.86 29.08 17.71
CA GLY A 77 8.29 28.40 18.88
C GLY A 77 7.79 29.37 19.95
N LEU A 78 7.26 30.54 19.54
CA LEU A 78 6.84 31.61 20.44
C LEU A 78 5.34 31.55 20.71
N ASP A 79 4.90 32.15 21.82
CA ASP A 79 3.49 32.42 22.04
C ASP A 79 2.99 33.53 21.09
N PHE A 80 1.67 33.61 20.94
CA PHE A 80 1.02 34.50 19.98
C PHE A 80 1.28 35.99 20.26
N ASN A 81 1.24 36.40 21.52
CA ASN A 81 1.37 37.79 21.93
C ASN A 81 2.81 38.29 21.78
N GLU A 82 3.78 37.47 22.17
CA GLU A 82 5.21 37.74 22.02
C GLU A 82 5.61 37.74 20.54
N SER A 83 5.00 36.89 19.71
CA SER A 83 5.19 36.90 18.25
C SER A 83 4.80 38.26 17.66
N ILE A 84 3.61 38.77 17.99
CA ILE A 84 3.15 40.09 17.54
C ILE A 84 4.10 41.19 18.02
N ARG A 85 4.50 41.16 19.31
CA ARG A 85 5.40 42.17 19.88
C ARG A 85 6.74 42.21 19.16
N ARG A 86 7.35 41.05 18.88
CA ARG A 86 8.64 40.96 18.19
C ARG A 86 8.55 41.35 16.72
N ILE A 87 7.47 40.98 16.02
CA ILE A 87 7.24 41.41 14.63
C ILE A 87 7.16 42.95 14.58
N LEU A 88 6.36 43.57 15.44
CA LEU A 88 6.22 45.03 15.50
C LEU A 88 7.53 45.74 15.87
N SER A 89 8.31 45.16 16.79
CA SER A 89 9.64 45.69 17.12
C SER A 89 10.60 45.60 15.93
N PHE A 90 10.56 44.49 15.19
CA PHE A 90 11.40 44.32 14.00
C PHE A 90 11.03 45.32 12.90
N MET A 91 9.75 45.60 12.68
CA MET A 91 9.29 46.60 11.70
C MET A 91 9.85 48.01 11.95
N LYS A 92 10.27 48.33 13.18
CA LYS A 92 10.90 49.62 13.53
C LYS A 92 12.41 49.64 13.30
N SER A 93 13.03 48.49 13.07
CA SER A 93 14.48 48.36 12.93
C SER A 93 14.97 48.89 11.59
N GLN A 94 16.25 49.30 11.55
CA GLN A 94 16.90 49.68 10.30
C GLN A 94 17.02 48.50 9.33
N GLU A 95 17.25 47.29 9.87
CA GLU A 95 17.34 46.05 9.08
C GLU A 95 16.06 45.79 8.28
N PHE A 96 14.88 46.00 8.89
CA PHE A 96 13.61 45.86 8.19
C PHE A 96 13.47 46.85 7.03
N LYS A 97 13.87 48.12 7.24
CA LYS A 97 13.83 49.15 6.19
C LYS A 97 14.73 48.79 5.01
N THR A 98 15.92 48.24 5.26
CA THR A 98 16.85 47.79 4.22
C THR A 98 16.26 46.63 3.40
N LEU A 99 15.77 45.58 4.05
CA LEU A 99 15.17 44.42 3.36
C LEU A 99 13.92 44.79 2.55
N LEU A 100 13.14 45.76 3.03
CA LEU A 100 11.97 46.27 2.33
C LEU A 100 12.35 47.02 1.04
N GLN A 101 13.42 47.83 1.07
CA GLN A 101 13.92 48.53 -0.11
C GLN A 101 14.48 47.56 -1.17
N GLU A 102 15.21 46.52 -0.74
CA GLU A 102 15.75 45.49 -1.63
C GLU A 102 14.64 44.70 -2.36
N GLU A 103 13.59 44.28 -1.64
CA GLU A 103 12.44 43.57 -2.23
C GLU A 103 11.74 44.40 -3.32
N GLN A 104 11.58 45.71 -3.08
CA GLN A 104 10.95 46.63 -4.01
C GLN A 104 11.77 46.84 -5.29
N GLN A 105 13.11 46.79 -5.20
CA GLN A 105 14.01 46.91 -6.36
C GLN A 105 13.98 45.64 -7.24
N ILE A 106 14.01 44.46 -6.64
CA ILE A 106 13.92 43.17 -7.36
C ILE A 106 12.60 43.04 -8.13
N THR A 107 11.50 43.53 -7.54
CA THR A 107 10.17 43.52 -8.18
C THR A 107 10.11 44.43 -9.41
N LYS A 108 10.90 45.52 -9.44
CA LYS A 108 10.99 46.43 -10.61
C LYS A 108 11.82 45.86 -11.77
N LEU A 109 12.87 45.09 -11.47
CA LEU A 109 13.81 44.51 -12.47
C LEU A 109 13.25 43.26 -13.20
N THR A 110 12.18 42.64 -12.70
CA THR A 110 11.63 41.37 -13.23
C THR A 110 10.54 41.52 -14.31
N LYS A 111 10.40 42.69 -14.94
CA LYS A 111 9.58 42.86 -16.17
C LYS A 111 10.30 42.21 -17.36
N SER A 112 10.00 40.94 -17.63
CA SER A 112 10.61 40.15 -18.72
C SER A 112 9.97 40.39 -20.10
N PRO A 113 10.75 40.33 -21.21
CA PRO A 113 10.31 40.52 -22.61
C PRO A 113 9.47 39.37 -23.20
N PHE A 114 9.27 38.27 -22.47
CA PHE A 114 8.43 37.16 -22.93
C PHE A 114 7.00 37.29 -22.39
N LYS A 115 6.18 38.10 -23.07
CA LYS A 115 4.73 37.85 -23.15
C LYS A 115 4.51 36.63 -24.06
N GLN A 116 4.81 35.43 -23.58
CA GLN A 116 4.00 34.30 -24.03
C GLN A 116 2.64 34.52 -23.39
N GLN A 117 1.66 34.89 -24.23
CA GLN A 117 0.26 34.71 -23.90
C GLN A 117 0.11 33.25 -23.47
N TYR A 118 0.05 33.01 -22.16
CA TYR A 118 -0.82 31.94 -21.68
C TYR A 118 -2.13 32.19 -22.39
N HIS A 119 -2.53 31.27 -23.27
CA HIS A 119 -3.82 31.33 -23.93
C HIS A 119 -4.83 31.81 -22.90
N SER A 120 -5.42 32.97 -23.19
CA SER A 120 -6.52 33.56 -22.45
C SER A 120 -7.42 32.43 -22.02
N LYS A 121 -7.76 32.38 -20.72
CA LYS A 121 -8.77 31.48 -20.16
C LYS A 121 -9.88 31.29 -21.21
N SER A 122 -9.86 30.18 -21.93
CA SER A 122 -11.06 29.71 -22.60
C SER A 122 -12.08 29.61 -21.48
N ALA A 123 -13.27 30.16 -21.68
CA ALA A 123 -14.37 30.00 -20.75
C ALA A 123 -14.40 28.52 -20.35
N TYR A 124 -14.24 28.25 -19.05
CA TYR A 124 -14.35 26.89 -18.54
C TYR A 124 -15.73 26.40 -18.98
N PRO A 125 -15.84 25.26 -19.67
CA PRO A 125 -17.14 24.67 -19.93
C PRO A 125 -17.81 24.46 -18.56
N THR A 126 -18.91 25.18 -18.33
CA THR A 126 -19.73 25.12 -17.12
C THR A 126 -20.47 23.80 -16.98
N ASP A 127 -20.39 22.93 -18.00
CA ASP A 127 -21.02 21.62 -18.04
C ASP A 127 -20.00 20.49 -17.76
N GLU A 128 -20.20 19.81 -16.63
CA GLU A 128 -19.43 18.65 -16.17
C GLU A 128 -19.40 17.51 -17.21
N THR A 129 -20.44 17.43 -18.06
CA THR A 129 -20.62 16.41 -19.10
C THR A 129 -19.70 16.65 -20.29
N GLN A 130 -19.56 17.90 -20.72
CA GLN A 130 -18.63 18.31 -21.78
C GLN A 130 -17.17 18.09 -21.33
N LEU A 131 -16.89 18.41 -20.08
CA LEU A 131 -15.58 18.19 -19.45
C LEU A 131 -15.23 16.69 -19.39
N LYS A 132 -16.19 15.82 -19.01
CA LYS A 132 -16.03 14.35 -19.01
C LYS A 132 -15.80 13.81 -20.42
N THR A 133 -16.47 14.37 -21.43
CA THR A 133 -16.34 13.94 -22.84
C THR A 133 -15.00 14.32 -23.45
N ALA A 134 -14.57 15.57 -23.27
CA ALA A 134 -13.24 16.03 -23.70
C ALA A 134 -12.12 15.22 -23.02
N LYS A 135 -12.27 14.89 -21.74
CA LYS A 135 -11.33 14.03 -20.98
C LYS A 135 -11.28 12.61 -21.50
N ARG A 136 -12.43 11.99 -21.80
CA ARG A 136 -12.49 10.66 -22.43
C ARG A 136 -11.82 10.66 -23.80
N LYS A 137 -12.00 11.73 -24.58
CA LYS A 137 -11.34 11.90 -25.89
C LYS A 137 -9.83 12.01 -25.73
N LEU A 138 -9.34 12.83 -24.81
CA LEU A 138 -7.91 12.96 -24.50
C LEU A 138 -7.31 11.62 -24.05
N LEU A 139 -7.98 10.90 -23.13
CA LEU A 139 -7.52 9.58 -22.66
C LEU A 139 -7.43 8.56 -23.81
N LYS A 140 -8.40 8.56 -24.73
CA LYS A 140 -8.35 7.72 -25.93
C LYS A 140 -7.21 8.11 -26.87
N GLU A 141 -6.88 9.39 -26.97
CA GLU A 141 -5.79 9.87 -27.82
C GLU A 141 -4.40 9.55 -27.24
N VAL A 142 -4.21 9.72 -25.92
CA VAL A 142 -2.89 9.53 -25.30
C VAL A 142 -2.59 8.08 -24.95
N SER A 143 -3.62 7.27 -24.67
CA SER A 143 -3.44 5.89 -24.20
C SER A 143 -2.65 5.00 -25.15
N PRO A 144 -2.81 5.05 -26.50
CA PRO A 144 -1.99 4.25 -27.40
C PRO A 144 -0.49 4.53 -27.26
N LEU A 145 -0.10 5.81 -27.19
CA LEU A 145 1.29 6.20 -26.96
C LEU A 145 1.77 5.75 -25.58
N PHE A 146 0.95 5.90 -24.55
CA PHE A 146 1.32 5.54 -23.18
C PHE A 146 1.48 4.02 -23.04
N ASN A 147 0.58 3.23 -23.65
CA ASN A 147 0.72 1.78 -23.71
C ASN A 147 2.03 1.38 -24.39
N GLN A 148 2.37 2.01 -25.51
CA GLN A 148 3.63 1.75 -26.21
C GLN A 148 4.87 2.07 -25.36
N ILE A 149 4.81 3.13 -24.55
CA ILE A 149 5.88 3.52 -23.61
C ILE A 149 5.95 2.54 -22.42
N ARG A 150 4.80 2.13 -21.87
CA ARG A 150 4.71 1.09 -20.84
C ARG A 150 5.39 -0.19 -21.32
N ASP A 151 5.01 -0.65 -22.51
CA ASP A 151 5.51 -1.91 -23.09
C ASP A 151 7.02 -1.84 -23.32
N TYR A 152 7.54 -0.68 -23.73
CA TYR A 152 8.97 -0.44 -23.82
C TYR A 152 9.69 -0.63 -22.47
N TYR A 153 9.23 0.03 -21.40
CA TYR A 153 9.87 -0.12 -20.08
C TYR A 153 9.66 -1.50 -19.46
N HIS A 154 8.54 -2.15 -19.74
CA HIS A 154 8.28 -3.52 -19.32
C HIS A 154 9.23 -4.51 -20.02
N TYR A 155 9.43 -4.33 -21.33
CA TYR A 155 10.41 -5.09 -22.12
C TYR A 155 11.82 -4.90 -21.58
N LEU A 156 12.23 -3.66 -21.27
CA LEU A 156 13.55 -3.42 -20.69
C LEU A 156 13.77 -4.16 -19.37
N LEU A 157 12.75 -4.23 -18.52
CA LEU A 157 12.82 -4.95 -17.24
C LEU A 157 12.89 -6.47 -17.43
N THR A 158 12.15 -7.03 -18.39
CA THR A 158 11.87 -8.48 -18.47
C THR A 158 12.71 -9.24 -19.51
N ALA A 159 13.07 -8.60 -20.63
CA ALA A 159 13.69 -9.28 -21.77
C ALA A 159 15.20 -9.06 -21.88
N ASN A 160 15.76 -8.05 -21.21
CA ASN A 160 17.19 -7.73 -21.31
C ASN A 160 18.01 -8.47 -20.23
N GLN A 161 18.82 -9.43 -20.66
CA GLN A 161 19.93 -10.01 -19.86
C GLN A 161 21.14 -9.05 -19.73
N ASN A 162 20.94 -7.74 -19.93
CA ASN A 162 21.99 -6.75 -19.79
C ASN A 162 22.06 -6.30 -18.31
N ASN A 163 23.27 -6.17 -17.77
CA ASN A 163 23.56 -5.80 -16.36
C ASN A 163 22.77 -4.58 -15.84
N GLU A 164 22.33 -3.68 -16.72
CA GLU A 164 21.70 -2.40 -16.37
C GLU A 164 20.28 -2.53 -15.79
N SER A 165 19.47 -3.48 -16.27
CA SER A 165 18.10 -3.71 -15.76
C SER A 165 18.06 -4.72 -14.61
N HIS A 166 19.20 -5.39 -14.36
CA HIS A 166 19.39 -6.36 -13.28
C HIS A 166 19.03 -5.76 -11.91
N GLN A 167 19.35 -4.49 -11.68
CA GLN A 167 19.07 -3.83 -10.41
C GLN A 167 17.56 -3.66 -10.17
N GLY A 168 16.80 -3.32 -11.21
CA GLY A 168 15.34 -3.19 -11.14
C GLY A 168 14.67 -4.53 -10.86
N ILE A 169 15.03 -5.58 -11.61
CA ILE A 169 14.45 -6.91 -11.42
C ILE A 169 14.85 -7.50 -10.07
N LYS A 170 16.10 -7.32 -9.64
CA LYS A 170 16.59 -7.75 -8.33
C LYS A 170 15.82 -7.09 -7.20
N TYR A 171 15.57 -5.79 -7.29
CA TYR A 171 14.75 -5.08 -6.30
C TYR A 171 13.32 -5.65 -6.22
N LEU A 172 12.68 -5.89 -7.36
CA LEU A 172 11.30 -6.39 -7.40
C LEU A 172 11.20 -7.85 -6.91
N THR A 173 12.15 -8.70 -7.29
CA THR A 173 12.11 -10.14 -6.97
C THR A 173 12.72 -10.46 -5.61
N GLU A 174 13.89 -9.94 -5.29
CA GLU A 174 14.59 -10.30 -4.05
C GLU A 174 14.11 -9.48 -2.84
N LYS A 175 13.93 -8.17 -3.02
CA LYS A 175 13.51 -7.28 -1.91
C LYS A 175 11.99 -7.25 -1.75
N ARG A 176 11.26 -7.03 -2.85
CA ARG A 176 9.78 -6.98 -2.84
C ARG A 176 9.11 -8.35 -2.98
N LYS A 177 9.88 -9.43 -3.22
CA LYS A 177 9.36 -10.81 -3.31
C LYS A 177 8.22 -10.95 -4.35
N LEU A 178 8.31 -10.20 -5.45
CA LEU A 178 7.33 -10.27 -6.53
C LEU A 178 7.65 -11.42 -7.49
N THR A 179 6.60 -12.13 -7.91
CA THR A 179 6.72 -13.18 -8.93
C THR A 179 6.77 -12.58 -10.34
N PRO A 180 7.36 -13.28 -11.34
CA PRO A 180 7.31 -12.85 -12.73
C PRO A 180 5.88 -12.63 -13.25
N ALA A 181 4.93 -13.46 -12.80
CA ALA A 181 3.52 -13.32 -13.15
C ALA A 181 2.94 -12.00 -12.62
N THR A 182 3.26 -11.63 -11.38
CA THR A 182 2.85 -10.34 -10.80
C THR A 182 3.48 -9.16 -11.54
N ILE A 183 4.78 -9.23 -11.85
CA ILE A 183 5.50 -8.18 -12.59
C ILE A 183 4.83 -7.94 -13.96
N LYS A 184 4.41 -9.02 -14.63
CA LYS A 184 3.66 -8.96 -15.89
C LYS A 184 2.23 -8.44 -15.70
N GLU A 185 1.49 -8.93 -14.71
CA GLU A 185 0.10 -8.51 -14.42
C GLU A 185 0.01 -6.99 -14.19
N PHE A 186 1.00 -6.42 -13.53
CA PHE A 186 1.09 -5.00 -13.22
C PHE A 186 1.86 -4.18 -14.26
N SER A 187 2.33 -4.82 -15.33
CA SER A 187 3.16 -4.22 -16.37
C SER A 187 4.30 -3.36 -15.82
N LEU A 188 4.92 -3.80 -14.71
CA LEU A 188 6.00 -3.06 -14.07
C LEU A 188 7.18 -2.96 -15.04
N GLY A 189 7.82 -1.79 -15.08
CA GLY A 189 8.94 -1.53 -15.97
C GLY A 189 10.18 -1.06 -15.23
N PHE A 190 11.25 -0.82 -15.99
CA PHE A 190 12.46 -0.21 -15.47
C PHE A 190 13.06 0.74 -16.51
N ALA A 191 13.40 1.95 -16.05
CA ALA A 191 14.15 2.93 -16.82
C ALA A 191 15.62 2.89 -16.37
N PRO A 192 16.57 2.48 -17.22
CA PRO A 192 18.00 2.48 -16.91
C PRO A 192 18.56 3.88 -16.56
N LEU A 193 19.76 3.91 -15.98
CA LEU A 193 20.49 5.16 -15.74
C LEU A 193 20.89 5.82 -17.07
N SER A 194 20.86 7.15 -17.09
CA SER A 194 20.99 7.98 -18.29
C SER A 194 22.38 8.62 -18.45
N ASP A 195 23.41 8.17 -17.73
CA ASP A 195 24.64 8.95 -17.49
C ASP A 195 25.72 8.89 -18.59
N LYS A 196 25.50 8.18 -19.72
CA LYS A 196 26.21 8.31 -21.04
C LYS A 196 25.64 7.25 -22.03
N PRO A 197 25.90 7.30 -23.36
CA PRO A 197 25.00 7.32 -24.56
C PRO A 197 23.63 6.58 -24.55
N LEU A 198 23.24 5.97 -23.45
CA LEU A 198 21.98 5.28 -23.19
C LEU A 198 20.81 6.22 -22.92
N SER A 199 21.07 7.50 -22.60
CA SER A 199 20.04 8.56 -22.55
C SER A 199 19.28 8.70 -23.88
N PHE A 200 19.89 8.24 -24.97
CA PHE A 200 19.28 8.20 -26.29
C PHE A 200 18.47 6.94 -26.56
N ARG A 201 18.48 5.86 -25.73
CA ARG A 201 17.78 4.61 -26.10
C ARG A 201 16.27 4.79 -26.23
N PHE A 202 15.66 5.42 -25.23
CA PHE A 202 14.23 5.71 -25.27
C PHE A 202 13.91 6.68 -26.42
N PHE A 203 14.74 7.72 -26.60
CA PHE A 203 14.61 8.67 -27.69
C PHE A 203 14.75 8.02 -29.09
N ASN A 204 15.75 7.17 -29.29
CA ASN A 204 16.03 6.43 -30.52
C ASN A 204 14.92 5.41 -30.81
N TYR A 205 14.40 4.74 -29.78
CA TYR A 205 13.21 3.91 -29.90
C TYR A 205 12.03 4.74 -30.40
N CYS A 206 11.79 5.90 -29.79
CA CYS A 206 10.72 6.80 -30.20
C CYS A 206 10.88 7.30 -31.64
N GLN A 207 12.10 7.68 -32.05
CA GLN A 207 12.40 8.06 -33.44
C GLN A 207 12.13 6.91 -34.42
N LYS A 208 12.64 5.70 -34.14
CA LYS A 208 12.39 4.50 -34.98
C LYS A 208 10.91 4.15 -35.10
N LYS A 209 10.13 4.45 -34.08
CA LYS A 209 8.67 4.24 -34.05
C LYS A 209 7.86 5.43 -34.56
N ASN A 210 8.51 6.46 -35.11
CA ASN A 210 7.88 7.69 -35.59
C ASN A 210 7.01 8.39 -34.53
N ILE A 211 7.41 8.30 -33.25
CA ILE A 211 6.72 8.96 -32.14
C ILE A 211 7.10 10.44 -32.14
N ASN A 212 6.09 11.30 -32.05
CA ASN A 212 6.30 12.75 -32.02
C ASN A 212 7.05 13.18 -30.74
N ILE A 213 8.27 13.68 -30.92
CA ILE A 213 9.17 14.14 -29.85
C ILE A 213 8.55 15.29 -29.05
N HIS A 214 7.83 16.21 -29.69
CA HIS A 214 7.17 17.32 -28.99
C HIS A 214 6.12 16.80 -28.01
N LYS A 215 5.35 15.78 -28.37
CA LYS A 215 4.40 15.13 -27.44
C LYS A 215 5.11 14.46 -26.26
N LEU A 216 6.29 13.88 -26.47
CA LEU A 216 7.08 13.29 -25.36
C LEU A 216 7.59 14.34 -24.37
N ILE A 217 7.98 15.52 -24.85
CA ILE A 217 8.37 16.67 -24.00
C ILE A 217 7.13 17.21 -23.29
N GLU A 218 6.04 17.42 -24.04
CA GLU A 218 4.76 17.92 -23.54
C GLU A 218 4.22 17.04 -22.41
N TYR A 219 4.28 15.71 -22.56
CA TYR A 219 3.84 14.77 -21.53
C TYR A 219 4.89 14.51 -20.46
N GLY A 220 6.13 14.94 -20.67
CA GLY A 220 7.20 14.91 -19.67
C GLY A 220 8.01 13.60 -19.62
N PHE A 221 7.89 12.72 -20.62
CA PHE A 221 8.66 11.48 -20.72
C PHE A 221 10.14 11.72 -21.03
N ILE A 222 10.41 12.80 -21.76
CA ILE A 222 11.77 13.27 -22.01
C ILE A 222 11.91 14.71 -21.54
N LYS A 223 13.11 15.11 -21.15
CA LYS A 223 13.41 16.53 -20.97
C LYS A 223 14.55 16.97 -21.87
N GLU A 224 14.37 18.14 -22.45
CA GLU A 224 15.35 18.78 -23.31
C GLU A 224 16.46 19.40 -22.46
N LYS A 225 17.72 19.21 -22.87
CA LYS A 225 18.91 19.82 -22.30
C LYS A 225 19.76 20.41 -23.41
N THR A 226 20.57 21.38 -23.05
CA THR A 226 21.56 21.99 -23.96
C THR A 226 22.95 21.62 -23.48
N SER A 227 23.79 21.15 -24.40
CA SER A 227 25.17 20.81 -24.10
C SER A 227 26.01 22.08 -23.89
N LYS A 228 27.22 21.92 -23.33
CA LYS A 228 28.18 23.03 -23.25
C LYS A 228 28.54 23.63 -24.62
N LYS A 229 28.35 22.86 -25.70
CA LYS A 229 28.58 23.28 -27.10
C LYS A 229 27.31 23.85 -27.77
N GLY A 230 26.23 24.08 -27.03
CA GLY A 230 24.98 24.65 -27.57
C GLY A 230 24.05 23.65 -28.27
N SER A 231 24.47 22.40 -28.48
CA SER A 231 23.62 21.38 -29.10
C SER A 231 22.54 20.86 -28.14
N LYS A 232 21.32 20.72 -28.63
CA LYS A 232 20.21 20.13 -27.87
C LYS A 232 20.34 18.62 -27.78
N TYR A 233 20.03 18.05 -26.62
CA TYR A 233 19.92 16.61 -26.42
C TYR A 233 18.78 16.28 -25.45
N TYR A 234 18.25 15.06 -25.56
CA TYR A 234 17.11 14.60 -24.78
C TYR A 234 17.53 13.56 -23.76
N HIS A 235 16.88 13.56 -22.60
CA HIS A 235 17.07 12.53 -21.58
C HIS A 235 15.75 11.96 -21.12
N ASP A 236 15.76 10.67 -20.81
CA ASP A 236 14.65 9.98 -20.15
C ASP A 236 14.37 10.64 -18.79
N ALA A 237 13.11 10.98 -18.54
CA ALA A 237 12.70 11.61 -17.30
C ALA A 237 12.77 10.67 -16.09
N PHE A 238 12.68 9.35 -16.31
CA PHE A 238 12.56 8.37 -15.24
C PHE A 238 13.89 7.83 -14.68
N ASN A 239 14.97 7.90 -15.48
CA ASN A 239 16.38 7.75 -15.09
C ASN A 239 16.69 6.92 -13.82
N GLY A 240 16.91 5.61 -13.99
CA GLY A 240 17.34 4.68 -12.94
C GLY A 240 16.23 4.24 -11.98
N SER A 241 15.00 4.11 -12.46
CA SER A 241 13.82 3.89 -11.61
C SER A 241 12.97 2.72 -12.07
N VAL A 242 12.31 2.07 -11.10
CA VAL A 242 11.19 1.17 -11.42
C VAL A 242 10.00 2.01 -11.87
N ILE A 243 9.36 1.60 -12.96
CA ILE A 243 8.21 2.27 -13.55
C ILE A 243 6.94 1.53 -13.14
N ILE A 244 5.97 2.28 -12.64
CA ILE A 244 4.65 1.80 -12.24
C ILE A 244 3.62 2.50 -13.13
N PRO A 245 3.10 1.82 -14.16
CA PRO A 245 2.04 2.37 -15.00
C PRO A 245 0.73 2.47 -14.21
N ILE A 246 -0.07 3.48 -14.53
CA ILE A 246 -1.43 3.64 -14.03
C ILE A 246 -2.38 3.41 -15.19
N GLU A 247 -3.22 2.40 -15.04
CA GLU A 247 -4.16 1.97 -16.06
C GLU A 247 -5.59 2.24 -15.61
N ASN A 248 -6.48 2.51 -16.57
CA ASN A 248 -7.89 2.26 -16.34
C ASN A 248 -8.10 0.79 -16.68
N GLY A 249 -8.97 0.07 -15.94
CA GLY A 249 -9.11 -1.40 -15.99
C GLY A 249 -9.47 -2.07 -17.33
N ARG A 250 -9.24 -1.39 -18.45
CA ARG A 250 -9.26 -1.87 -19.83
C ARG A 250 -7.87 -1.80 -20.49
N GLN A 251 -6.80 -1.94 -19.70
CA GLN A 251 -5.39 -1.90 -20.17
C GLN A 251 -4.97 -0.61 -20.88
N HIS A 252 -5.69 0.48 -20.62
CA HIS A 252 -5.33 1.80 -21.13
C HIS A 252 -4.50 2.53 -20.08
N THR A 253 -3.20 2.60 -20.31
CA THR A 253 -2.28 3.40 -19.51
C THR A 253 -2.54 4.87 -19.76
N PHE A 254 -2.64 5.63 -18.68
CA PHE A 254 -2.82 7.08 -18.72
C PHE A 254 -1.84 7.81 -17.80
N HIS A 255 -1.03 7.10 -17.02
CA HIS A 255 0.01 7.73 -16.23
C HIS A 255 1.14 6.78 -15.86
N PHE A 256 2.18 7.38 -15.27
CA PHE A 256 3.34 6.69 -14.78
C PHE A 256 3.79 7.29 -13.45
N TYR A 257 4.18 6.42 -12.55
CA TYR A 257 4.99 6.74 -11.40
C TYR A 257 6.36 6.10 -11.54
N GLN A 258 7.39 6.78 -11.05
CA GLN A 258 8.70 6.21 -10.86
C GLN A 258 8.95 5.92 -9.39
N ASN A 259 9.56 4.79 -9.10
CA ASN A 259 10.09 4.42 -7.79
C ASN A 259 11.62 4.53 -7.82
N ASN A 260 12.13 5.53 -7.12
CA ASN A 260 13.55 5.88 -7.01
C ASN A 260 14.28 5.01 -5.97
N PHE A 261 14.12 3.69 -6.04
CA PHE A 261 14.55 2.76 -4.98
C PHE A 261 16.06 2.76 -4.68
N GLN A 262 16.89 3.24 -5.61
CA GLN A 262 18.36 3.27 -5.48
C GLN A 262 18.88 4.52 -4.78
N ASN A 263 18.25 5.66 -5.01
CA ASN A 263 18.75 6.95 -4.55
C ASN A 263 17.57 7.77 -4.03
N THR A 264 17.13 7.42 -2.82
CA THR A 264 16.11 8.16 -2.09
C THR A 264 16.79 9.24 -1.26
N GLY A 265 16.48 10.50 -1.57
CA GLY A 265 17.10 11.63 -0.91
C GLY A 265 16.12 12.77 -0.70
N ILE A 266 16.60 13.86 -0.10
CA ILE A 266 15.81 15.09 0.13
C ILE A 266 15.18 15.58 -1.19
N PHE A 267 15.96 15.55 -2.28
CA PHE A 267 15.61 16.07 -3.60
C PHE A 267 15.05 15.01 -4.58
N LYS A 268 15.02 13.73 -4.20
CA LYS A 268 14.55 12.62 -5.05
C LYS A 268 13.61 11.72 -4.21
N PRO A 269 12.29 11.98 -4.21
CA PRO A 269 11.34 11.24 -3.37
C PRO A 269 11.26 9.77 -3.80
N LYS A 270 10.90 8.87 -2.89
CA LYS A 270 10.80 7.43 -3.18
C LYS A 270 9.85 7.15 -4.34
N TYR A 271 8.72 7.86 -4.41
CA TYR A 271 7.82 7.84 -5.56
C TYR A 271 7.66 9.24 -6.15
N GLN A 272 7.61 9.33 -7.47
CA GLN A 272 7.38 10.58 -8.18
C GLN A 272 6.45 10.34 -9.37
N SER A 273 5.42 11.19 -9.51
CA SER A 273 4.52 11.19 -10.66
C SER A 273 5.16 11.86 -11.87
N LEU A 274 4.67 11.50 -13.06
CA LEU A 274 4.98 12.22 -14.29
C LEU A 274 4.34 13.63 -14.24
N THR A 275 5.14 14.68 -14.41
CA THR A 275 4.76 16.06 -14.04
C THR A 275 3.59 16.65 -14.82
N ASN A 276 3.36 16.23 -16.07
CA ASN A 276 2.49 16.97 -17.00
C ASN A 276 1.10 16.35 -17.19
N PHE A 277 0.80 15.24 -16.52
CA PHE A 277 -0.51 14.59 -16.62
C PHE A 277 -1.24 14.48 -15.26
N SER A 278 -0.56 14.79 -14.14
CA SER A 278 -1.03 14.61 -12.75
C SER A 278 -2.29 15.39 -12.34
N GLN A 279 -2.79 16.33 -13.16
CA GLN A 279 -3.97 17.16 -12.88
C GLN A 279 -5.27 16.59 -13.49
N THR A 280 -5.26 15.40 -14.10
CA THR A 280 -6.49 14.82 -14.66
C THR A 280 -7.35 14.13 -13.60
N PRO A 281 -8.69 14.20 -13.68
CA PRO A 281 -9.54 13.64 -12.63
C PRO A 281 -9.47 12.14 -12.40
N THR A 282 -8.91 11.38 -13.34
CA THR A 282 -8.71 9.94 -13.18
C THR A 282 -7.74 9.64 -12.02
N PHE A 283 -6.89 10.60 -11.61
CA PHE A 283 -6.09 10.50 -10.38
C PHE A 283 -6.88 10.62 -9.08
N TYR A 284 -8.16 11.01 -9.15
CA TYR A 284 -9.02 11.03 -7.98
C TYR A 284 -9.60 9.66 -7.64
N PHE A 285 -9.32 8.62 -8.43
CA PHE A 285 -9.61 7.24 -8.07
C PHE A 285 -8.38 6.59 -7.43
N SER A 286 -8.64 5.76 -6.42
CA SER A 286 -7.61 4.95 -5.77
C SER A 286 -6.93 4.04 -6.79
N TYR A 287 -5.64 3.78 -6.60
CA TYR A 287 -4.87 2.88 -7.44
C TYR A 287 -5.54 1.48 -7.54
N ARG A 288 -5.64 0.96 -8.77
CA ARG A 288 -6.37 -0.26 -9.17
C ARG A 288 -7.87 -0.29 -8.86
N PHE A 289 -8.50 0.85 -8.57
CA PHE A 289 -9.93 0.86 -8.22
C PHE A 289 -10.82 0.16 -9.26
N PHE A 290 -10.60 0.44 -10.55
CA PHE A 290 -11.45 -0.12 -11.61
C PHE A 290 -11.24 -1.63 -11.78
N GLU A 291 -10.02 -2.10 -11.60
CA GLU A 291 -9.68 -3.53 -11.68
C GLU A 291 -10.13 -4.29 -10.43
N ALA A 292 -10.12 -3.63 -9.27
CA ALA A 292 -10.64 -4.17 -8.01
C ALA A 292 -12.17 -4.19 -7.97
N LEU A 293 -12.85 -3.33 -8.75
CA LEU A 293 -14.29 -3.09 -8.65
C LEU A 293 -15.16 -4.37 -8.73
N PRO A 294 -14.92 -5.34 -9.63
CA PRO A 294 -15.67 -6.59 -9.65
C PRO A 294 -15.54 -7.37 -8.32
N TYR A 295 -14.32 -7.46 -7.79
CA TYR A 295 -14.03 -8.14 -6.52
C TYR A 295 -14.61 -7.39 -5.31
N ILE A 296 -14.56 -6.06 -5.33
CA ILE A 296 -15.18 -5.19 -4.32
C ILE A 296 -16.69 -5.42 -4.28
N LYS A 297 -17.35 -5.43 -5.46
CA LYS A 297 -18.79 -5.67 -5.56
C LYS A 297 -19.18 -7.06 -5.08
N GLN A 298 -18.38 -8.08 -5.42
CA GLN A 298 -18.59 -9.45 -4.98
C GLN A 298 -18.43 -9.60 -3.46
N ALA A 299 -17.36 -9.02 -2.89
CA ALA A 299 -17.07 -9.10 -1.45
C ALA A 299 -17.92 -8.14 -0.61
N LYS A 300 -18.63 -7.20 -1.25
CA LYS A 300 -19.29 -6.04 -0.61
C LYS A 300 -18.38 -5.24 0.32
N THR A 301 -17.06 -5.34 0.10
CA THR A 301 -16.04 -4.77 0.96
C THR A 301 -14.86 -4.33 0.12
N VAL A 302 -14.36 -3.12 0.34
CA VAL A 302 -13.09 -2.63 -0.19
C VAL A 302 -12.10 -2.41 0.93
N ILE A 303 -10.84 -2.80 0.73
CA ILE A 303 -9.75 -2.55 1.67
C ILE A 303 -8.82 -1.49 1.08
N ILE A 304 -8.55 -0.44 1.83
CA ILE A 304 -7.76 0.71 1.39
C ILE A 304 -6.40 0.68 2.10
N HIS A 305 -5.32 0.55 1.32
CA HIS A 305 -3.93 0.70 1.77
C HIS A 305 -3.29 1.99 1.22
N GLU A 306 -2.08 2.32 1.67
CA GLU A 306 -1.43 3.59 1.36
C GLU A 306 -0.60 3.58 0.06
N GLY A 307 0.24 2.57 -0.14
CA GLY A 307 1.30 2.52 -1.14
C GLY A 307 1.09 1.54 -2.30
N PHE A 308 1.93 1.66 -3.35
CA PHE A 308 1.81 0.80 -4.56
C PHE A 308 2.05 -0.66 -4.23
N PHE A 309 3.12 -0.92 -3.47
CA PHE A 309 3.51 -2.29 -3.16
C PHE A 309 2.57 -2.97 -2.17
N ASP A 310 1.84 -2.20 -1.36
CA ASP A 310 0.77 -2.75 -0.51
C ASP A 310 -0.30 -3.44 -1.36
N VAL A 311 -0.78 -2.72 -2.38
CA VAL A 311 -1.76 -3.26 -3.34
C VAL A 311 -1.18 -4.40 -4.15
N ILE A 312 0.03 -4.24 -4.69
CA ILE A 312 0.68 -5.29 -5.51
C ILE A 312 0.87 -6.58 -4.69
N SER A 313 1.31 -6.48 -3.44
CA SER A 313 1.56 -7.62 -2.56
C SER A 313 0.27 -8.33 -2.13
N CYS A 314 -0.81 -7.59 -1.90
CA CYS A 314 -2.15 -8.14 -1.68
C CYS A 314 -2.63 -8.92 -2.92
N TRP A 315 -2.55 -8.29 -4.09
CA TRP A 315 -3.01 -8.88 -5.35
C TRP A 315 -2.23 -10.13 -5.75
N GLN A 316 -0.91 -10.16 -5.50
CA GLN A 316 -0.08 -11.35 -5.70
C GLN A 316 -0.57 -12.55 -4.87
N ARG A 317 -1.19 -12.30 -3.72
CA ARG A 317 -1.71 -13.33 -2.81
C ARG A 317 -3.20 -13.59 -2.98
N GLY A 318 -3.80 -13.07 -4.05
CA GLY A 318 -5.22 -13.28 -4.36
C GLY A 318 -6.18 -12.36 -3.61
N ILE A 319 -5.70 -11.38 -2.85
CA ILE A 319 -6.54 -10.38 -2.18
C ILE A 319 -6.81 -9.25 -3.18
N LYS A 320 -7.88 -9.40 -3.97
CA LYS A 320 -8.15 -8.55 -5.15
C LYS A 320 -9.14 -7.40 -4.89
N ASN A 321 -9.83 -7.36 -3.74
CA ASN A 321 -10.72 -6.26 -3.34
C ASN A 321 -9.96 -5.12 -2.61
N VAL A 322 -8.70 -4.91 -2.98
CA VAL A 322 -7.77 -3.96 -2.36
C VAL A 322 -7.44 -2.84 -3.32
N VAL A 323 -7.40 -1.60 -2.82
CA VAL A 323 -7.02 -0.38 -3.56
C VAL A 323 -6.01 0.46 -2.77
N GLY A 324 -5.28 1.35 -3.47
CA GLY A 324 -4.27 2.21 -2.86
C GLY A 324 -4.65 3.69 -2.89
N LEU A 325 -4.47 4.43 -1.79
CA LEU A 325 -4.72 5.89 -1.75
C LEU A 325 -3.76 6.73 -2.59
N ILE A 326 -2.68 6.12 -3.04
CA ILE A 326 -1.69 6.72 -3.93
C ILE A 326 -2.39 7.54 -5.02
N CYS A 327 -1.86 8.72 -5.32
CA CYS A 327 -2.44 9.76 -6.20
C CYS A 327 -3.46 10.70 -5.52
N ILE A 328 -3.93 10.39 -4.31
CA ILE A 328 -4.94 11.20 -3.61
C ILE A 328 -4.29 11.94 -2.44
N ALA A 329 -3.99 13.22 -2.65
CA ALA A 329 -3.40 14.09 -1.63
C ALA A 329 -4.37 14.43 -0.49
N GLN A 330 -5.67 14.20 -0.67
CA GLN A 330 -6.72 14.32 0.35
C GLN A 330 -7.95 13.60 -0.18
N GLN A 331 -8.42 12.58 0.57
CA GLN A 331 -9.80 12.09 0.56
C GLN A 331 -10.32 11.41 -0.74
N LEU A 332 -11.20 10.42 -0.58
CA LEU A 332 -11.81 9.71 -1.72
C LEU A 332 -12.62 10.67 -2.59
N SER A 333 -12.62 10.43 -3.91
CA SER A 333 -13.49 11.22 -4.79
C SER A 333 -14.97 10.98 -4.51
N GLN A 334 -15.80 11.99 -4.75
CA GLN A 334 -17.26 11.85 -4.65
C GLN A 334 -17.77 10.71 -5.53
N ALA A 335 -17.21 10.54 -6.74
CA ALA A 335 -17.58 9.44 -7.63
C ALA A 335 -17.28 8.05 -7.03
N GLN A 336 -16.19 7.88 -6.27
CA GLN A 336 -15.93 6.63 -5.55
C GLN A 336 -16.93 6.42 -4.42
N ILE A 337 -17.22 7.47 -3.66
CA ILE A 337 -18.19 7.45 -2.56
C ILE A 337 -19.58 7.06 -3.07
N ASP A 338 -20.02 7.64 -4.18
CA ASP A 338 -21.32 7.34 -4.78
C ASP A 338 -21.41 5.88 -5.23
N ILE A 339 -20.32 5.31 -5.74
CA ILE A 339 -20.23 3.88 -6.04
C ILE A 339 -20.35 3.06 -4.75
N PHE A 340 -19.64 3.43 -3.69
CA PHE A 340 -19.72 2.71 -2.41
C PHE A 340 -21.12 2.74 -1.81
N LYS A 341 -21.80 3.89 -1.86
CA LYS A 341 -23.21 4.03 -1.44
C LYS A 341 -24.13 3.15 -2.27
N LYS A 342 -24.11 3.33 -3.59
CA LYS A 342 -25.02 2.64 -4.52
C LYS A 342 -24.89 1.12 -4.41
N GLU A 343 -23.66 0.64 -4.28
CA GLU A 343 -23.37 -0.79 -4.25
C GLU A 343 -23.36 -1.37 -2.82
N GLN A 344 -23.62 -0.55 -1.80
CA GLN A 344 -23.60 -0.91 -0.38
C GLN A 344 -22.27 -1.58 0.02
N ILE A 345 -21.16 -0.91 -0.29
CA ILE A 345 -19.81 -1.39 -0.02
C ILE A 345 -19.35 -0.89 1.34
N LYS A 346 -18.91 -1.81 2.20
CA LYS A 346 -18.17 -1.49 3.43
C LYS A 346 -16.72 -1.15 3.10
N VAL A 347 -16.17 -0.13 3.77
CA VAL A 347 -14.77 0.30 3.57
C VAL A 347 -13.92 -0.07 4.78
N ILE A 348 -12.92 -0.94 4.58
CA ILE A 348 -11.87 -1.20 5.57
C ILE A 348 -10.69 -0.27 5.27
N ILE A 349 -10.35 0.58 6.23
CA ILE A 349 -9.23 1.52 6.16
C ILE A 349 -8.04 0.89 6.87
N ALA A 350 -6.96 0.63 6.12
CA ALA A 350 -5.78 -0.09 6.59
C ALA A 350 -4.48 0.59 6.12
N LEU A 351 -4.24 1.83 6.55
CA LEU A 351 -3.03 2.60 6.19
C LEU A 351 -1.83 2.24 7.07
N ASP A 352 -0.67 2.85 6.78
CA ASP A 352 0.60 2.60 7.46
C ASP A 352 0.50 2.74 8.99
N ASN A 353 1.27 1.93 9.71
CA ASN A 353 1.28 1.92 11.17
C ASN A 353 2.20 3.02 11.77
N ASP A 354 2.16 4.22 11.20
CA ASP A 354 2.88 5.41 11.69
C ASP A 354 1.92 6.55 12.06
N GLU A 355 2.43 7.61 12.71
CA GLU A 355 1.61 8.73 13.17
C GLU A 355 0.88 9.44 12.02
N THR A 356 1.48 9.46 10.83
CA THR A 356 0.86 10.07 9.65
C THR A 356 -0.29 9.20 9.14
N GLY A 357 -0.08 7.88 9.03
CA GLY A 357 -1.12 6.92 8.67
C GLY A 357 -2.30 6.94 9.65
N LEU A 358 -2.04 7.06 10.95
CA LEU A 358 -3.06 7.20 12.00
C LEU A 358 -3.97 8.42 11.79
N ASN A 359 -3.38 9.59 11.53
CA ASN A 359 -4.16 10.80 11.28
C ASN A 359 -4.99 10.69 10.00
N ARG A 360 -4.41 10.09 8.95
CA ARG A 360 -5.11 9.86 7.68
C ARG A 360 -6.26 8.86 7.81
N ASN A 361 -6.11 7.82 8.63
CA ASN A 361 -7.21 6.89 8.93
C ASN A 361 -8.42 7.63 9.49
N LYS A 362 -8.20 8.54 10.46
CA LYS A 362 -9.25 9.35 11.08
C LYS A 362 -9.92 10.28 10.08
N GLU A 363 -9.13 10.99 9.26
CA GLU A 363 -9.66 11.90 8.24
C GLU A 363 -10.52 11.17 7.20
N LEU A 364 -10.08 9.98 6.78
CA LEU A 364 -10.81 9.16 5.81
C LEU A 364 -12.10 8.58 6.40
N ALA A 365 -12.05 8.08 7.64
CA ALA A 365 -13.23 7.60 8.35
C ALA A 365 -14.26 8.73 8.55
N ALA A 366 -13.81 9.94 8.89
CA ALA A 366 -14.69 11.10 9.00
C ALA A 366 -15.38 11.44 7.68
N GLN A 367 -14.64 11.37 6.55
CA GLN A 367 -15.21 11.59 5.22
C GLN A 367 -16.26 10.54 4.84
N LEU A 368 -15.97 9.26 5.11
CA LEU A 368 -16.89 8.16 4.81
C LEU A 368 -18.16 8.25 5.67
N LYS A 369 -18.00 8.57 6.95
CA LYS A 369 -19.11 8.78 7.89
C LYS A 369 -19.99 9.95 7.50
N SER A 370 -19.43 11.11 7.14
CA SER A 370 -20.22 12.26 6.67
C SER A 370 -21.00 11.94 5.40
N ASN A 371 -20.51 10.96 4.64
CA ASN A 371 -21.17 10.42 3.46
C ASN A 371 -21.98 9.16 3.74
N GLN A 372 -22.29 8.77 4.98
CA GLN A 372 -23.12 7.59 5.26
C GLN A 372 -22.61 6.29 4.58
N VAL A 373 -21.28 6.15 4.44
CA VAL A 373 -20.65 4.91 3.98
C VAL A 373 -20.12 4.17 5.19
N ASP A 374 -20.47 2.89 5.32
CA ASP A 374 -19.98 2.04 6.40
C ASP A 374 -18.47 1.88 6.28
N CYS A 375 -17.75 2.10 7.38
CA CYS A 375 -16.31 2.00 7.41
C CYS A 375 -15.77 1.50 8.74
N GLU A 376 -14.62 0.83 8.66
CA GLU A 376 -13.91 0.27 9.80
C GLU A 376 -12.41 0.54 9.64
N ILE A 377 -11.73 0.92 10.73
CA ILE A 377 -10.27 1.08 10.74
C ILE A 377 -9.66 -0.23 11.24
N ARG A 378 -8.72 -0.79 10.47
CA ARG A 378 -7.97 -2.00 10.81
C ARG A 378 -6.48 -1.73 10.75
N ARG A 379 -5.70 -2.41 11.59
CA ARG A 379 -4.26 -2.17 11.74
C ARG A 379 -3.47 -3.45 11.78
N ILE A 380 -2.17 -3.31 11.57
CA ILE A 380 -1.22 -4.37 11.90
C ILE A 380 -1.14 -4.46 13.42
N LEU A 381 -1.46 -5.63 13.96
CA LEU A 381 -1.53 -5.88 15.40
C LEU A 381 -0.22 -6.47 15.92
N PRO A 382 0.04 -6.42 17.23
CA PRO A 382 1.07 -7.24 17.85
C PRO A 382 0.87 -8.73 17.52
N PRO A 383 1.97 -9.51 17.39
CA PRO A 383 3.36 -9.09 17.53
C PRO A 383 3.93 -8.39 16.26
N TYR A 384 3.18 -8.36 15.16
CA TYR A 384 3.66 -7.90 13.85
C TYR A 384 3.93 -6.39 13.79
N SER A 385 3.16 -5.60 14.55
CA SER A 385 3.27 -4.13 14.59
C SER A 385 4.67 -3.63 15.00
N LYS A 386 5.46 -4.46 15.68
CA LYS A 386 6.85 -4.15 16.08
C LYS A 386 7.84 -4.22 14.92
N THR A 387 7.55 -5.01 13.88
CA THR A 387 8.50 -5.34 12.80
C THR A 387 8.00 -4.95 11.41
N CYS A 388 6.70 -4.70 11.25
CA CYS A 388 6.08 -4.37 9.98
C CYS A 388 5.54 -2.94 10.00
N LYS A 389 6.04 -2.09 9.08
CA LYS A 389 5.58 -0.71 8.93
C LYS A 389 4.26 -0.63 8.17
N ASP A 390 4.18 -1.42 7.11
CA ASP A 390 3.10 -1.44 6.14
C ASP A 390 2.67 -2.89 5.84
N VAL A 391 1.65 -3.04 5.00
CA VAL A 391 1.11 -4.36 4.69
C VAL A 391 1.99 -5.13 3.70
N ASP A 392 2.80 -4.45 2.90
CA ASP A 392 3.84 -5.10 2.12
C ASP A 392 4.84 -5.83 3.03
N ASP A 393 5.33 -5.17 4.09
CA ASP A 393 6.18 -5.79 5.11
C ASP A 393 5.49 -7.00 5.76
N LEU A 394 4.23 -6.84 6.19
CA LEU A 394 3.44 -7.91 6.82
C LEU A 394 3.33 -9.14 5.91
N LEU A 395 2.96 -8.92 4.65
CA LEU A 395 2.74 -10.00 3.69
C LEU A 395 4.05 -10.67 3.27
N ARG A 396 5.15 -9.91 3.15
CA ARG A 396 6.48 -10.47 2.82
C ARG A 396 7.06 -11.29 3.97
N ASN A 397 6.88 -10.85 5.22
CA ASN A 397 7.52 -11.47 6.38
C ASN A 397 6.66 -12.54 7.05
N HIS A 398 5.33 -12.37 7.08
CA HIS A 398 4.41 -13.21 7.86
C HIS A 398 3.26 -13.82 7.04
N GLY A 399 3.10 -13.39 5.78
CA GLY A 399 2.19 -14.02 4.82
C GLY A 399 0.70 -13.75 5.06
N TYR A 400 -0.14 -14.48 4.34
CA TYR A 400 -1.58 -14.26 4.28
C TYR A 400 -2.30 -14.46 5.63
N GLN A 401 -1.85 -15.40 6.46
CA GLN A 401 -2.51 -15.66 7.75
C GLN A 401 -2.39 -14.45 8.69
N ALA A 402 -1.23 -13.80 8.72
CA ALA A 402 -1.05 -12.57 9.50
C ALA A 402 -1.91 -11.42 8.97
N TYR A 403 -2.02 -11.28 7.65
CA TYR A 403 -2.93 -10.32 7.01
C TYR A 403 -4.39 -10.58 7.40
N LYS A 404 -4.84 -11.84 7.31
CA LYS A 404 -6.20 -12.24 7.65
C LYS A 404 -6.52 -11.87 9.10
N LYS A 405 -5.63 -12.18 10.04
CA LYS A 405 -5.77 -11.79 11.45
C LYS A 405 -5.89 -10.28 11.65
N CYS A 406 -5.07 -9.50 10.96
CA CYS A 406 -5.04 -8.05 11.13
C CYS A 406 -6.25 -7.35 10.50
N PHE A 407 -6.70 -7.81 9.33
CA PHE A 407 -7.60 -7.03 8.48
C PHE A 407 -8.94 -7.71 8.14
N LEU A 408 -9.08 -9.03 8.30
CA LEU A 408 -10.24 -9.78 7.82
C LEU A 408 -11.01 -10.52 8.92
N ASP A 409 -10.36 -10.92 10.01
CA ASP A 409 -11.02 -11.67 11.09
C ASP A 409 -11.95 -10.76 11.90
N ASN A 410 -13.17 -11.22 12.18
CA ASN A 410 -14.19 -10.45 12.91
C ASN A 410 -14.02 -10.46 14.43
N SER A 411 -13.02 -11.17 14.96
CA SER A 411 -12.70 -11.20 16.39
C SER A 411 -12.14 -9.86 16.85
N ASP A 412 -12.35 -9.52 18.12
CA ASP A 412 -11.67 -8.39 18.78
C ASP A 412 -10.16 -8.48 18.58
N PRO A 413 -9.56 -7.61 17.74
CA PRO A 413 -8.14 -7.67 17.47
C PRO A 413 -7.29 -7.19 18.65
N TYR A 414 -7.91 -6.64 19.70
CA TYR A 414 -7.30 -6.12 20.92
C TYR A 414 -7.73 -6.86 22.20
N ALA A 415 -8.57 -7.90 22.11
CA ALA A 415 -8.94 -8.71 23.26
C ALA A 415 -7.68 -9.36 23.87
N GLY A 416 -7.24 -8.83 25.02
CA GLY A 416 -6.05 -9.29 25.75
C GLY A 416 -4.81 -8.38 25.71
N TYR A 417 -4.86 -7.21 25.05
CA TYR A 417 -3.73 -6.26 25.03
C TYR A 417 -3.99 -5.02 25.91
N GLU A 418 -3.45 -5.02 27.13
CA GLU A 418 -3.46 -3.84 28.02
C GLU A 418 -2.58 -2.70 27.46
N GLY A 419 -3.09 -1.46 27.48
CA GLY A 419 -2.32 -0.24 27.15
C GLY A 419 -2.50 0.33 25.74
N TYR A 420 -3.30 -0.28 24.87
CA TYR A 420 -3.70 0.32 23.59
C TYR A 420 -5.03 1.07 23.77
N PRO A 421 -5.13 2.35 23.34
CA PRO A 421 -6.36 3.11 23.53
C PRO A 421 -7.51 2.43 22.79
N PRO A 422 -8.72 2.36 23.39
CA PRO A 422 -9.90 1.63 22.87
C PRO A 422 -10.54 2.27 21.63
N TYR A 423 -9.80 3.05 20.84
CA TYR A 423 -10.26 3.60 19.58
C TYR A 423 -9.82 2.70 18.46
N ASP A 424 -10.66 1.75 18.07
CA ASP A 424 -10.90 1.32 16.68
C ASP A 424 -11.89 0.13 16.59
N PHE A 425 -12.84 0.02 17.53
CA PHE A 425 -14.03 -0.78 17.33
C PHE A 425 -15.22 0.09 16.96
N ALA A 426 -15.58 0.08 15.68
CA ALA A 426 -16.93 0.43 15.25
C ALA A 426 -17.61 -0.86 14.78
N VAL A 427 -18.16 -1.64 15.70
CA VAL A 427 -19.14 -2.68 15.35
C VAL A 427 -20.51 -2.00 15.18
N ASN A 428 -21.05 -2.06 13.96
CA ASN A 428 -22.46 -1.85 13.57
C ASN A 428 -23.22 -0.63 14.13
N LEU A 429 -23.36 0.41 13.31
CA LEU A 429 -24.39 1.43 13.45
C LEU A 429 -25.56 1.15 12.48
N PHE A 430 -26.40 0.17 12.84
CA PHE A 430 -27.74 0.03 12.26
C PHE A 430 -28.78 -0.07 13.39
N GLY A 431 -29.26 1.11 13.81
CA GLY A 431 -30.58 1.29 14.38
C GLY A 431 -30.89 0.57 15.70
N LYS A 432 -30.29 1.02 16.80
CA LYS A 432 -30.93 1.16 18.14
C LYS A 432 -29.99 1.97 19.05
N ASN A 433 -30.53 3.02 19.66
CA ASN A 433 -29.82 3.92 20.58
C ASN A 433 -29.57 3.22 21.91
N THR A 434 -28.36 2.68 22.14
CA THR A 434 -27.74 2.54 23.47
C THR A 434 -26.24 2.27 23.31
N VAL A 435 -25.41 3.21 23.75
CA VAL A 435 -23.98 3.01 23.98
C VAL A 435 -23.83 2.51 25.42
N GLU A 436 -23.52 1.23 25.62
CA GLU A 436 -23.01 0.77 26.92
C GLU A 436 -21.48 0.76 26.88
N ILE A 437 -20.89 1.70 27.62
CA ILE A 437 -19.51 1.63 28.07
C ILE A 437 -19.50 0.64 29.23
N VAL A 438 -19.09 -0.61 29.00
CA VAL A 438 -18.82 -1.52 30.11
C VAL A 438 -17.41 -1.23 30.64
N ASN A 439 -17.33 -0.25 31.54
CA ASN A 439 -16.27 -0.22 32.54
C ASN A 439 -16.49 -1.41 33.47
N SER A 440 -15.45 -2.19 33.72
CA SER A 440 -15.48 -3.27 34.70
C SER A 440 -15.81 -2.72 36.10
N LYS A 441 -17.05 -2.90 36.56
CA LYS A 441 -17.47 -3.30 37.94
C LYS A 441 -18.99 -3.12 38.16
N ARG A 442 -19.68 -4.22 38.51
CA ARG A 442 -21.07 -4.35 39.05
C ARG A 442 -22.18 -3.80 38.13
N SER A 443 -23.21 -4.55 37.75
CA SER A 443 -24.24 -5.18 38.58
C SER A 443 -25.20 -5.97 37.68
N LEU A 444 -25.82 -7.00 38.25
CA LEU A 444 -26.89 -7.81 37.67
C LEU A 444 -28.15 -7.02 37.30
N ASN A 445 -28.92 -7.63 36.38
CA ASN A 445 -30.32 -7.43 36.03
C ASN A 445 -30.65 -6.29 35.05
N SER A 446 -31.08 -6.63 33.83
CA SER A 446 -32.51 -6.78 33.51
C SER A 446 -32.72 -7.17 32.04
N LYS A 447 -33.88 -7.79 31.81
CA LYS A 447 -34.36 -8.42 30.58
C LYS A 447 -34.63 -7.37 29.49
N GLU A 448 -34.34 -7.71 28.24
CA GLU A 448 -35.33 -7.84 27.14
C GLU A 448 -34.64 -7.95 25.76
N SER A 449 -34.96 -9.01 25.02
CA SER A 449 -34.63 -9.17 23.61
C SER A 449 -35.66 -8.48 22.73
N PRO A 450 -35.30 -8.02 21.51
CA PRO A 450 -35.98 -8.61 20.35
C PRO A 450 -35.05 -8.87 19.15
N THR A 451 -35.12 -10.13 18.73
CA THR A 451 -34.99 -10.72 17.39
C THR A 451 -34.76 -9.78 16.20
N LEU A 452 -33.60 -9.95 15.52
CA LEU A 452 -33.45 -9.69 14.08
C LEU A 452 -32.72 -10.88 13.43
N GLN A 453 -33.27 -11.33 12.30
CA GLN A 453 -32.89 -12.54 11.58
C GLN A 453 -31.43 -12.48 11.07
N THR A 454 -30.56 -13.29 11.68
CA THR A 454 -29.20 -13.53 11.21
C THR A 454 -29.22 -14.48 10.02
N LYS A 455 -28.40 -14.21 8.99
CA LYS A 455 -28.04 -15.25 8.01
C LYS A 455 -27.51 -16.44 8.80
N LYS A 456 -28.14 -17.61 8.60
CA LYS A 456 -27.86 -18.82 9.37
C LYS A 456 -26.34 -19.08 9.39
N PRO A 457 -25.74 -19.30 10.57
CA PRO A 457 -24.35 -19.74 10.64
C PRO A 457 -24.17 -20.97 9.74
N THR A 458 -23.03 -21.07 9.06
CA THR A 458 -22.69 -22.24 8.25
C THR A 458 -22.04 -23.35 9.06
N THR A 459 -21.55 -23.05 10.26
CA THR A 459 -20.98 -24.01 11.22
C THR A 459 -21.48 -23.71 12.64
N LYS A 460 -21.55 -24.74 13.50
CA LYS A 460 -21.80 -24.60 14.95
C LYS A 460 -20.61 -25.15 15.73
N GLN A 461 -20.35 -24.62 16.93
CA GLN A 461 -19.34 -25.17 17.83
C GLN A 461 -20.00 -25.98 18.95
N GLN A 462 -19.46 -27.16 19.23
CA GLN A 462 -19.81 -27.97 20.39
C GLN A 462 -18.57 -28.10 21.26
N ILE A 463 -18.66 -27.68 22.52
CA ILE A 463 -17.54 -27.65 23.47
C ILE A 463 -17.82 -28.65 24.59
N THR A 464 -16.89 -29.57 24.82
CA THR A 464 -16.88 -30.48 25.97
C THR A 464 -15.71 -30.08 26.86
N THR A 465 -15.97 -29.79 28.14
CA THR A 465 -14.93 -29.51 29.15
C THR A 465 -14.87 -30.68 30.11
N TYR A 466 -13.69 -31.22 30.37
CA TYR A 466 -13.47 -32.36 31.25
C TYR A 466 -13.06 -31.92 32.67
N PRO A 467 -13.22 -32.77 33.68
CA PRO A 467 -12.91 -32.44 35.08
C PRO A 467 -11.45 -32.04 35.33
N ASP A 468 -10.53 -32.52 34.50
CA ASP A 468 -9.11 -32.15 34.56
C ASP A 468 -8.83 -30.74 34.00
N GLY A 469 -9.82 -30.06 33.43
CA GLY A 469 -9.71 -28.74 32.82
C GLY A 469 -9.41 -28.77 31.32
N SER A 470 -9.22 -29.96 30.73
CA SER A 470 -9.07 -30.10 29.28
C SER A 470 -10.38 -29.79 28.54
N LYS A 471 -10.29 -29.37 27.28
CA LYS A 471 -11.46 -29.03 26.45
C LYS A 471 -11.34 -29.65 25.07
N THR A 472 -12.43 -30.23 24.58
CA THR A 472 -12.61 -30.62 23.18
C THR A 472 -13.60 -29.66 22.53
N ILE A 473 -13.24 -29.07 21.40
CA ILE A 473 -14.08 -28.17 20.61
C ILE A 473 -14.30 -28.80 19.24
N HIS A 474 -15.53 -29.18 18.92
CA HIS A 474 -15.93 -29.62 17.59
C HIS A 474 -16.58 -28.46 16.82
N GLU A 475 -16.05 -28.15 15.64
CA GLU A 475 -16.71 -27.31 14.65
C GLU A 475 -17.47 -28.21 13.68
N ILE A 476 -18.79 -28.05 13.64
CA ILE A 476 -19.72 -28.90 12.88
C ILE A 476 -20.31 -28.08 11.76
N ASP A 477 -20.19 -28.53 10.52
CA ASP A 477 -20.85 -27.93 9.36
C ASP A 477 -22.37 -28.11 9.47
N LEU A 478 -23.12 -27.01 9.36
CA LEU A 478 -24.57 -27.01 9.59
C LEU A 478 -25.37 -27.58 8.41
N LYS A 479 -24.76 -27.78 7.24
CA LYS A 479 -25.42 -28.40 6.07
C LYS A 479 -25.27 -29.92 6.06
N THR A 480 -24.09 -30.41 6.43
CA THR A 480 -23.72 -31.84 6.39
C THR A 480 -23.81 -32.50 7.76
N ASN A 481 -23.87 -31.71 8.85
CA ASN A 481 -23.79 -32.14 10.24
C ASN A 481 -22.51 -32.97 10.54
N GLN A 482 -21.45 -32.77 9.76
CA GLN A 482 -20.16 -33.42 9.95
C GLN A 482 -19.21 -32.50 10.74
N ILE A 483 -18.38 -33.11 11.58
CA ILE A 483 -17.30 -32.42 12.28
C ILE A 483 -16.20 -32.13 11.26
N ILE A 484 -15.98 -30.84 10.96
CA ILE A 484 -14.93 -30.39 10.04
C ILE A 484 -13.66 -29.96 10.78
N LYS A 485 -13.74 -29.78 12.10
CA LYS A 485 -12.60 -29.48 12.95
C LYS A 485 -12.80 -29.94 14.37
N THR A 486 -11.80 -30.58 14.94
CA THR A 486 -11.71 -30.89 16.37
C THR A 486 -10.49 -30.19 16.95
N THR A 487 -10.64 -29.59 18.12
CA THR A 487 -9.54 -28.95 18.85
C THR A 487 -9.56 -29.43 20.29
N ASP A 488 -8.54 -30.17 20.69
CA ASP A 488 -8.33 -30.60 22.07
C ASP A 488 -7.27 -29.71 22.73
N THR A 489 -7.58 -29.13 23.87
CA THR A 489 -6.66 -28.30 24.67
C THR A 489 -6.47 -28.94 26.03
N HIS A 490 -5.21 -29.12 26.44
CA HIS A 490 -4.83 -29.62 27.75
C HIS A 490 -4.58 -28.43 28.72
N PRO A 491 -4.84 -28.57 30.03
CA PRO A 491 -4.57 -27.52 31.03
C PRO A 491 -3.13 -27.02 31.06
N SER A 492 -2.18 -27.87 30.63
CA SER A 492 -0.77 -27.47 30.50
C SER A 492 -0.52 -26.41 29.43
N GLY A 493 -1.50 -26.12 28.56
CA GLY A 493 -1.38 -25.20 27.42
C GLY A 493 -1.21 -25.91 26.08
N SER A 494 -0.88 -27.20 26.06
CA SER A 494 -0.71 -27.97 24.83
C SER A 494 -2.02 -28.07 24.05
N LYS A 495 -1.94 -28.00 22.72
CA LYS A 495 -3.12 -28.02 21.85
C LYS A 495 -2.96 -28.98 20.69
N TYR A 496 -4.00 -29.76 20.44
CA TYR A 496 -4.11 -30.70 19.33
C TYR A 496 -5.28 -30.29 18.44
N ILE A 497 -5.05 -30.15 17.13
CA ILE A 497 -6.05 -29.69 16.16
C ILE A 497 -6.15 -30.70 15.02
N VAL A 498 -7.35 -31.18 14.74
CA VAL A 498 -7.67 -32.00 13.56
C VAL A 498 -8.63 -31.23 12.68
N GLU A 499 -8.25 -30.90 11.45
CA GLU A 499 -9.12 -30.26 10.45
C GLU A 499 -9.45 -31.28 9.35
N ASP A 500 -10.73 -31.60 9.17
CA ASP A 500 -11.26 -32.46 8.10
C ASP A 500 -11.93 -31.60 7.01
N LYS A 501 -11.38 -31.67 5.79
CA LYS A 501 -11.88 -30.98 4.59
C LYS A 501 -12.35 -31.97 3.53
N GLY A 502 -12.98 -33.07 3.96
CA GLY A 502 -13.40 -34.15 3.08
C GLY A 502 -12.21 -35.06 2.77
N LEU A 503 -11.57 -34.89 1.61
CA LEU A 503 -10.47 -35.76 1.19
C LEU A 503 -9.14 -35.43 1.87
N ILE A 504 -9.09 -34.46 2.77
CA ILE A 504 -7.86 -34.02 3.43
C ILE A 504 -8.11 -33.82 4.91
N ILE A 505 -7.37 -34.56 5.74
CA ILE A 505 -7.33 -34.37 7.20
C ILE A 505 -5.96 -33.82 7.59
N THR A 506 -5.93 -32.72 8.34
CA THR A 506 -4.70 -32.15 8.89
C THR A 506 -4.73 -32.19 10.41
N THR A 507 -3.80 -32.94 10.99
CA THR A 507 -3.57 -33.04 12.43
C THR A 507 -2.37 -32.18 12.81
N THR A 508 -2.46 -31.33 13.82
CA THR A 508 -1.37 -30.46 14.28
C THR A 508 -1.30 -30.44 15.80
N TYR A 509 -0.09 -30.58 16.35
CA TYR A 509 0.19 -30.50 17.78
C TYR A 509 1.07 -29.27 18.10
N TYR A 510 0.72 -28.59 19.18
CA TYR A 510 1.40 -27.42 19.74
C TYR A 510 1.73 -27.65 21.21
N GLU A 511 2.86 -27.10 21.66
CA GLU A 511 3.27 -27.02 23.05
C GLU A 511 2.63 -25.82 23.78
N PRO A 512 2.75 -25.74 25.13
CA PRO A 512 2.12 -24.71 25.97
C PRO A 512 2.34 -23.24 25.58
N ASP A 513 3.44 -22.94 24.90
CA ASP A 513 3.85 -21.61 24.46
C ASP A 513 3.40 -21.27 23.02
N ASP A 514 2.43 -22.03 22.48
CA ASP A 514 1.98 -22.00 21.08
C ASP A 514 3.10 -22.36 20.07
N GLU A 515 4.19 -23.00 20.52
CA GLU A 515 5.22 -23.49 19.62
C GLU A 515 4.74 -24.75 18.86
N PHE A 516 4.92 -24.76 17.54
CA PHE A 516 4.54 -25.89 16.68
C PHE A 516 5.47 -27.08 16.94
N CYS A 517 4.92 -28.23 17.33
CA CYS A 517 5.74 -29.44 17.55
C CYS A 517 5.76 -30.34 16.30
N TRP A 518 4.58 -30.69 15.77
CA TRP A 518 4.47 -31.49 14.56
C TRP A 518 3.09 -31.36 13.90
N SER A 519 3.01 -31.68 12.61
CA SER A 519 1.75 -31.90 11.91
C SER A 519 1.80 -33.10 10.99
N GLU A 520 0.65 -33.75 10.84
CA GLU A 520 0.40 -34.82 9.88
C GLU A 520 -0.74 -34.37 8.96
N LYS A 521 -0.53 -34.44 7.64
CA LYS A 521 -1.59 -34.25 6.64
C LYS A 521 -1.86 -35.59 5.98
N ARG A 522 -3.09 -36.09 6.07
CA ARG A 522 -3.58 -37.28 5.37
C ARG A 522 -4.48 -36.86 4.21
N GLU A 523 -4.23 -37.39 3.03
CA GLU A 523 -5.07 -37.25 1.83
C GLU A 523 -5.73 -38.60 1.56
N PHE A 524 -7.01 -38.58 1.19
CA PHE A 524 -7.85 -39.75 1.03
C PHE A 524 -8.37 -39.87 -0.41
N ASP A 525 -8.54 -41.11 -0.86
CA ASP A 525 -9.27 -41.42 -2.08
C ASP A 525 -10.77 -41.06 -1.93
N SER A 526 -11.37 -40.58 -3.01
CA SER A 526 -12.76 -40.14 -3.01
C SER A 526 -13.80 -41.27 -2.95
N GLU A 527 -13.46 -42.46 -3.44
CA GLU A 527 -14.38 -43.59 -3.53
C GLU A 527 -14.33 -44.46 -2.26
N THR A 528 -13.12 -44.76 -1.79
CA THR A 528 -12.87 -45.75 -0.71
C THR A 528 -12.60 -45.12 0.65
N ARG A 529 -12.29 -43.82 0.71
CA ARG A 529 -11.80 -43.14 1.93
C ARG A 529 -10.56 -43.81 2.53
N GLU A 530 -9.73 -44.45 1.71
CA GLU A 530 -8.40 -44.92 2.10
C GLU A 530 -7.35 -43.81 1.98
N VAL A 531 -6.32 -43.84 2.84
CA VAL A 531 -5.27 -42.81 2.84
C VAL A 531 -4.35 -43.05 1.65
N ILE A 532 -4.33 -42.16 0.67
CA ILE A 532 -3.42 -42.26 -0.49
C ILE A 532 -2.09 -41.54 -0.24
N LYS A 533 -2.07 -40.59 0.72
CA LYS A 533 -0.85 -39.83 1.05
C LYS A 533 -0.86 -39.34 2.48
N ARG A 534 0.29 -39.45 3.15
CA ARG A 534 0.54 -38.95 4.50
C ARG A 534 1.80 -38.09 4.51
N THR A 535 1.68 -36.84 4.92
CA THR A 535 2.80 -35.90 5.07
C THR A 535 3.00 -35.56 6.53
N TYR A 536 4.10 -36.00 7.12
CA TYR A 536 4.52 -35.63 8.47
C TYR A 536 5.51 -34.47 8.42
N LYS A 537 5.38 -33.49 9.31
CA LYS A 537 6.33 -32.39 9.49
C LYS A 537 6.62 -32.22 10.98
N SER A 538 7.87 -32.31 11.38
CA SER A 538 8.29 -32.01 12.77
C SER A 538 8.84 -30.59 12.91
N TYR A 539 8.92 -30.14 14.17
CA TYR A 539 9.55 -28.89 14.58
C TYR A 539 11.01 -28.77 14.10
N LYS A 540 11.77 -29.87 14.11
CA LYS A 540 13.16 -29.94 13.62
C LYS A 540 13.29 -29.93 12.09
N GLY A 541 12.26 -29.47 11.37
CA GLY A 541 12.28 -29.28 9.91
C GLY A 541 12.34 -30.56 9.09
N THR A 542 12.09 -31.73 9.71
CA THR A 542 12.02 -33.01 9.01
C THR A 542 10.61 -33.16 8.44
N LYS A 543 10.50 -33.37 7.12
CA LYS A 543 9.27 -33.71 6.43
C LYS A 543 9.36 -35.13 5.89
N GLU A 544 8.36 -35.95 6.14
CA GLU A 544 8.25 -37.29 5.55
C GLU A 544 6.93 -37.38 4.78
N ILE A 545 6.99 -37.74 3.50
CA ILE A 545 5.83 -37.99 2.66
C ILE A 545 5.77 -39.48 2.40
N LYS A 546 4.68 -40.15 2.78
CA LYS A 546 4.38 -41.54 2.46
C LYS A 546 3.18 -41.57 1.51
N GLU A 547 3.30 -42.23 0.37
CA GLU A 547 2.22 -42.48 -0.60
C GLU A 547 1.83 -43.95 -0.47
N PHE A 548 0.56 -44.25 -0.68
CA PHE A 548 -0.02 -45.56 -0.42
C PHE A 548 -0.82 -46.07 -1.63
N ASP A 549 -0.89 -47.40 -1.79
CA ASP A 549 -1.80 -48.05 -2.72
C ASP A 549 -3.25 -47.94 -2.17
N PRO A 550 -4.20 -47.33 -2.91
CA PRO A 550 -5.58 -47.19 -2.48
C PRO A 550 -6.39 -48.50 -2.39
N LYS A 551 -5.83 -49.64 -2.80
CA LYS A 551 -6.49 -50.97 -2.72
C LYS A 551 -6.00 -51.81 -1.55
N THR A 552 -4.75 -51.62 -1.15
CA THR A 552 -4.11 -52.44 -0.11
C THR A 552 -3.70 -51.63 1.12
N ASN A 553 -3.85 -50.30 1.09
CA ASN A 553 -3.41 -49.35 2.12
C ASN A 553 -1.92 -49.48 2.50
N ASN A 554 -1.09 -49.99 1.59
CA ASN A 554 0.33 -50.20 1.82
C ASN A 554 1.18 -49.08 1.21
N ILE A 555 2.34 -48.82 1.80
CA ILE A 555 3.22 -47.72 1.37
C ILE A 555 3.87 -48.06 0.03
N THR A 556 3.52 -47.34 -1.04
CA THR A 556 4.16 -47.48 -2.36
C THR A 556 5.43 -46.63 -2.45
N LYS A 557 5.46 -45.49 -1.75
CA LYS A 557 6.60 -44.58 -1.76
C LYS A 557 6.77 -43.86 -0.43
N SER A 558 8.00 -43.70 0.04
CA SER A 558 8.33 -42.87 1.22
C SER A 558 9.48 -41.93 0.91
N THR A 559 9.32 -40.63 1.17
CA THR A 559 10.32 -39.61 0.91
C THR A 559 10.57 -38.72 2.13
N LYS A 560 11.83 -38.64 2.59
CA LYS A 560 12.24 -37.78 3.72
C LYS A 560 13.01 -36.55 3.24
N TYR A 561 12.69 -35.39 3.81
CA TYR A 561 13.32 -34.10 3.54
C TYR A 561 13.71 -33.42 4.85
N LYS A 562 14.90 -32.81 4.93
CA LYS A 562 15.29 -31.95 6.05
C LYS A 562 15.74 -30.59 5.47
N ASN A 563 15.22 -29.49 6.03
CA ASN A 563 15.45 -28.09 5.63
C ASN A 563 16.37 -27.86 4.40
N LYS A 564 15.78 -28.08 3.22
CA LYS A 564 16.24 -27.79 1.84
C LYS A 564 16.84 -28.93 0.98
N LYS A 565 17.02 -30.17 1.48
CA LYS A 565 17.40 -31.31 0.62
C LYS A 565 16.53 -32.56 0.86
N LEU A 566 16.17 -33.23 -0.23
CA LEU A 566 15.57 -34.57 -0.24
C LEU A 566 16.70 -35.52 0.17
N PHE A 567 16.50 -36.37 1.19
CA PHE A 567 17.58 -37.21 1.76
C PHE A 567 17.48 -38.66 1.28
N SER A 568 16.26 -39.21 1.16
CA SER A 568 16.05 -40.50 0.51
C SER A 568 14.62 -40.72 0.02
N ILE A 569 14.47 -41.59 -0.98
CA ILE A 569 13.23 -42.14 -1.52
C ILE A 569 13.27 -43.66 -1.35
N LYS A 570 12.21 -44.24 -0.81
CA LYS A 570 11.95 -45.68 -0.81
C LYS A 570 10.77 -45.96 -1.73
N GLU A 571 10.90 -46.91 -2.64
CA GLU A 571 9.86 -47.42 -3.54
C GLU A 571 9.66 -48.90 -3.23
N TYR A 572 8.41 -49.31 -3.04
CA TYR A 572 8.02 -50.67 -2.66
C TYR A 572 7.19 -51.32 -3.77
N ASP A 573 7.19 -52.66 -3.85
CA ASP A 573 6.40 -53.42 -4.81
C ASP A 573 4.90 -53.21 -4.52
N PRO A 574 4.10 -52.70 -5.48
CA PRO A 574 2.67 -52.52 -5.29
C PRO A 574 1.89 -53.84 -5.12
N GLN A 575 2.45 -54.98 -5.55
CA GLN A 575 1.85 -56.31 -5.39
C GLN A 575 2.39 -57.08 -4.17
N GLN A 576 3.59 -56.72 -3.67
CA GLN A 576 4.24 -57.36 -2.52
C GLN A 576 4.74 -56.31 -1.53
N THR A 577 3.89 -55.92 -0.62
CA THR A 577 3.91 -54.56 -0.07
C THR A 577 4.93 -54.27 1.02
N ASP A 578 5.62 -55.29 1.52
CA ASP A 578 6.80 -55.17 2.39
C ASP A 578 8.13 -55.31 1.61
N LYS A 579 8.04 -55.61 0.31
CA LYS A 579 9.21 -55.73 -0.57
C LYS A 579 9.63 -54.35 -1.04
N LEU A 580 10.67 -53.80 -0.40
CA LEU A 580 11.39 -52.65 -0.94
C LEU A 580 11.99 -53.06 -2.28
N ILE A 581 11.68 -52.35 -3.36
CA ILE A 581 12.22 -52.63 -4.70
C ILE A 581 13.32 -51.64 -5.08
N LYS A 582 13.28 -50.43 -4.51
CA LYS A 582 14.26 -49.40 -4.83
C LYS A 582 14.42 -48.38 -3.71
N TYR A 583 15.67 -48.09 -3.39
CA TYR A 583 16.07 -47.07 -2.43
C TYR A 583 16.98 -46.07 -3.12
N THR A 584 16.65 -44.80 -3.07
CA THR A 584 17.49 -43.72 -3.60
C THR A 584 17.87 -42.80 -2.46
N GLU A 585 19.15 -42.74 -2.11
CA GLU A 585 19.71 -41.82 -1.11
C GLU A 585 20.36 -40.64 -1.81
N TYR A 586 20.18 -39.43 -1.31
CA TYR A 586 20.69 -38.20 -1.90
C TYR A 586 21.66 -37.54 -0.92
N ASN A 587 22.90 -37.34 -1.38
CA ASN A 587 23.99 -36.74 -0.62
C ASN A 587 23.85 -35.21 -0.53
N GLU A 588 24.57 -34.61 0.41
CA GLU A 588 24.58 -33.15 0.60
C GLU A 588 25.18 -32.38 -0.59
N ASP A 589 25.87 -33.01 -1.53
CA ASP A 589 26.40 -32.38 -2.75
C ASP A 589 25.46 -32.51 -3.97
N ASN A 590 24.22 -32.99 -3.76
CA ASN A 590 23.22 -33.34 -4.79
C ASN A 590 23.58 -34.56 -5.66
N THR A 591 24.60 -35.35 -5.29
CA THR A 591 24.76 -36.71 -5.85
C THR A 591 23.76 -37.67 -5.20
N TYR A 592 23.52 -38.83 -5.81
CA TYR A 592 22.60 -39.82 -5.26
C TYR A 592 23.08 -41.25 -5.48
N HIS A 593 22.75 -42.13 -4.54
CA HIS A 593 22.98 -43.57 -4.60
C HIS A 593 21.65 -44.29 -4.75
N VAL A 594 21.48 -45.04 -5.84
CA VAL A 594 20.33 -45.94 -6.04
C VAL A 594 20.75 -47.35 -5.68
N LYS A 595 19.98 -47.99 -4.80
CA LYS A 595 20.05 -49.41 -4.53
C LYS A 595 18.71 -50.03 -4.93
N ASN A 596 18.72 -50.80 -6.01
CA ASN A 596 17.60 -51.66 -6.37
C ASN A 596 17.69 -52.94 -5.53
N TYR A 597 16.54 -53.48 -5.14
CA TYR A 597 16.41 -54.71 -4.37
C TYR A 597 15.60 -55.68 -5.24
N ASP A 598 16.15 -56.86 -5.49
CA ASP A 598 15.53 -57.89 -6.34
C ASP A 598 14.31 -58.57 -5.68
#